data_AF-A0A0M3K546-F1
#
_entry.id   AF-A0A0M3K546-F1
#
_cell.length_a   1.000
_cell.length_b   1.000
_cell.length_c   1.000
_cell.angle_alpha   90.00
_cell.angle_beta   90.00
_cell.angle_gamma   90.00
#
_symmetry.space_group_name_H-M   'P 1'
#
loop_
_entity.id
_entity.type
_entity.pdbx_description
1 polymer ?
#
loop_
_entity_poly.entity_id
_entity_poly.type
_entity_poly.pdbx_seq_one_letter_code
_entity_poly.pdbx_strand_id
1 'polypeptide(L)'
;MLPSSVRRLACVASRAQFLPQILSSSIPVIQLPAKSTARFCHAQHNEDIVEAVGLAFNHIEKKKGLYKPKHSIQEQIDYMKSKAYSDAYKGSPIYHWYKRNYKGQAILQPKPRLFCIDKEGKFNVNNACPICRDEYLFFDYRNPSLIEQFLASGTDQPIPLKRSGLCIEQYNQLKAQLLKAKEHGTIKFGVPFRNFDYSQWYSWWDGEEHVKVQRGGINIETVHPDPLVAFPTHKRDFGNNWDQWWLRHDKFARKAK
;
A
#
# COMPACT_ATOMS: atom_id res chain seq x y z
N MET A 1 4.12 -47.83 -1.78
CA MET A 1 4.20 -48.44 -0.43
C MET A 1 5.08 -47.55 0.43
N LEU A 2 4.46 -46.74 1.28
CA LEU A 2 5.11 -45.83 2.22
C LEU A 2 5.39 -46.55 3.53
N PRO A 3 6.51 -46.28 4.21
CA PRO A 3 6.63 -46.52 5.62
C PRO A 3 6.65 -45.21 6.43
N SER A 4 5.88 -45.27 7.51
CA SER A 4 6.25 -44.89 8.88
C SER A 4 6.48 -43.42 9.28
N SER A 5 5.71 -43.07 10.31
CA SER A 5 6.14 -42.41 11.55
C SER A 5 6.02 -40.89 11.64
N VAL A 6 4.81 -40.47 12.00
CA VAL A 6 4.48 -39.18 12.63
C VAL A 6 5.21 -39.06 13.98
N ARG A 7 6.22 -38.19 14.08
CA ARG A 7 6.81 -37.78 15.35
C ARG A 7 5.98 -36.65 15.97
N ARG A 8 5.26 -36.96 17.06
CA ARG A 8 4.70 -35.96 17.99
C ARG A 8 5.81 -35.51 18.94
N LEU A 9 6.16 -34.23 18.91
CA LEU A 9 7.02 -33.60 19.91
C LEU A 9 6.17 -33.24 21.13
N ALA A 10 6.42 -33.91 22.24
CA ALA A 10 5.89 -33.57 23.56
C ALA A 10 6.79 -32.48 24.18
N CYS A 11 6.19 -31.38 24.61
CA CYS A 11 6.87 -30.32 25.34
C CYS A 11 6.81 -30.65 26.84
N VAL A 12 7.96 -30.92 27.45
CA VAL A 12 8.09 -31.22 28.88
C VAL A 12 8.03 -29.91 29.67
N ALA A 13 6.99 -29.75 30.49
CA ALA A 13 6.88 -28.67 31.45
C ALA A 13 7.63 -29.06 32.74
N SER A 14 8.72 -28.36 33.04
CA SER A 14 9.46 -28.55 34.30
C SER A 14 8.89 -27.65 35.40
N ARG A 15 8.56 -28.28 36.53
CA ARG A 15 7.99 -27.71 37.76
C ARG A 15 9.13 -27.07 38.57
N ALA A 16 9.07 -25.75 38.82
CA ALA A 16 9.95 -25.10 39.79
C ALA A 16 9.27 -25.08 41.18
N GLN A 17 10.02 -25.50 42.19
CA GLN A 17 9.59 -25.65 43.58
C GLN A 17 9.66 -24.32 44.36
N PHE A 18 8.76 -24.19 45.32
CA PHE A 18 8.64 -23.12 46.33
C PHE A 18 9.59 -23.36 47.51
N LEU A 19 10.16 -22.29 48.11
CA LEU A 19 10.24 -21.95 49.56
C LEU A 19 11.20 -20.73 49.81
N PRO A 20 11.15 -20.02 50.97
CA PRO A 20 10.74 -18.61 50.99
C PRO A 20 11.65 -17.64 51.82
N GLN A 21 11.18 -16.38 51.94
CA GLN A 21 11.54 -15.28 52.86
C GLN A 21 12.87 -14.56 52.55
N ILE A 22 12.95 -13.22 52.50
CA ILE A 22 12.94 -12.28 53.64
C ILE A 22 12.48 -10.87 53.17
N LEU A 23 11.82 -10.15 54.09
CA LEU A 23 11.32 -8.76 54.00
C LEU A 23 12.44 -7.70 53.96
N SER A 24 12.32 -6.69 53.08
CA SER A 24 12.49 -5.26 53.45
C SER A 24 12.19 -4.28 52.29
N SER A 25 11.33 -3.31 52.60
CA SER A 25 11.22 -1.93 52.09
C SER A 25 11.68 -1.57 50.66
N SER A 26 10.73 -1.20 49.77
CA SER A 26 10.75 0.06 48.98
C SER A 26 9.68 0.09 47.86
N ILE A 27 8.90 1.19 47.82
CA ILE A 27 8.26 1.88 46.68
C ILE A 27 7.36 1.06 45.71
N PRO A 28 6.08 1.43 45.50
CA PRO A 28 5.24 0.79 44.48
C PRO A 28 5.61 1.29 43.07
N VAL A 29 6.31 0.45 42.31
CA VAL A 29 6.49 0.61 40.86
C VAL A 29 5.24 0.06 40.18
N ILE A 30 4.51 0.94 39.48
CA ILE A 30 3.39 0.58 38.60
C ILE A 30 3.96 -0.25 37.44
N GLN A 31 3.70 -1.55 37.46
CA GLN A 31 4.18 -2.49 36.45
C GLN A 31 3.20 -2.47 35.25
N LEU A 32 3.62 -1.82 34.17
CA LEU A 32 2.93 -1.86 32.88
C LEU A 32 2.96 -3.31 32.32
N PRO A 33 1.85 -3.86 31.81
CA PRO A 33 1.84 -5.20 31.25
C PRO A 33 2.75 -5.29 30.02
N ALA A 34 3.52 -6.38 29.94
CA ALA A 34 4.37 -6.72 28.81
C ALA A 34 3.54 -6.72 27.53
N LYS A 35 3.94 -5.89 26.55
CA LYS A 35 3.32 -5.85 25.23
C LYS A 35 3.43 -7.23 24.60
N SER A 36 2.29 -7.87 24.41
CA SER A 36 2.13 -9.09 23.62
C SER A 36 2.79 -8.89 22.26
N THR A 37 3.77 -9.73 21.93
CA THR A 37 4.30 -9.83 20.58
C THR A 37 3.19 -10.41 19.69
N ALA A 38 2.38 -9.53 19.12
CA ALA A 38 1.46 -9.90 18.04
C ALA A 38 2.32 -10.36 16.86
N ARG A 39 2.36 -11.68 16.63
CA ARG A 39 2.94 -12.26 15.42
C ARG A 39 2.06 -11.80 14.26
N PHE A 40 2.58 -10.89 13.44
CA PHE A 40 2.01 -10.64 12.12
C PHE A 40 2.20 -11.91 11.30
N CYS A 41 1.13 -12.69 11.14
CA CYS A 41 1.08 -13.77 10.16
C CYS A 41 1.01 -13.12 8.78
N HIS A 42 2.15 -13.06 8.07
CA HIS A 42 2.13 -12.81 6.64
C HIS A 42 1.43 -14.00 5.97
N ALA A 43 0.22 -13.77 5.49
CA ALA A 43 -0.45 -14.69 4.58
C ALA A 43 0.42 -14.84 3.33
N GLN A 44 0.89 -16.05 3.07
CA GLN A 44 1.61 -16.37 1.82
C GLN A 44 0.59 -16.38 0.68
N HIS A 45 0.49 -15.26 -0.04
CA HIS A 45 -0.09 -15.27 -1.38
C HIS A 45 0.95 -15.92 -2.30
N ASN A 46 0.83 -17.23 -2.49
CA ASN A 46 1.50 -17.94 -3.58
C ASN A 46 0.75 -17.60 -4.86
N GLU A 47 1.04 -16.44 -5.43
CA GLU A 47 0.72 -16.20 -6.83
C GLU A 47 1.86 -16.73 -7.68
N ASP A 48 1.50 -17.43 -8.76
CA ASP A 48 2.38 -18.16 -9.66
C ASP A 48 3.58 -17.31 -10.10
N ILE A 49 4.70 -17.48 -9.40
CA ILE A 49 5.89 -16.73 -9.71
C ILE A 49 6.49 -17.32 -10.99
N VAL A 50 6.19 -16.69 -12.12
CA VAL A 50 6.70 -17.06 -13.45
C VAL A 50 8.22 -17.18 -13.39
N GLU A 51 8.75 -18.34 -13.79
CA GLU A 51 10.19 -18.57 -13.85
C GLU A 51 10.83 -17.57 -14.81
N ALA A 52 11.86 -16.89 -14.31
CA ALA A 52 12.54 -15.79 -14.97
C ALA A 52 13.46 -16.31 -16.08
N VAL A 53 12.87 -16.71 -17.21
CA VAL A 53 13.64 -16.97 -18.43
C VAL A 53 13.78 -15.64 -19.17
N GLY A 54 14.89 -14.94 -18.95
CA GLY A 54 15.30 -13.79 -19.78
C GLY A 54 15.43 -12.42 -19.09
N LEU A 55 15.19 -12.31 -17.79
CA LEU A 55 15.41 -11.06 -17.05
C LEU A 55 16.85 -11.02 -16.52
N ALA A 56 17.64 -10.06 -17.01
CA ALA A 56 19.07 -10.00 -16.73
C ALA A 56 19.37 -9.57 -15.29
N PHE A 57 20.28 -10.29 -14.63
CA PHE A 57 20.92 -9.82 -13.41
C PHE A 57 21.94 -8.73 -13.75
N ASN A 58 21.88 -7.60 -13.05
CA ASN A 58 22.78 -6.46 -13.22
C ASN A 58 24.21 -6.79 -12.71
N HIS A 59 24.98 -7.60 -13.44
CA HIS A 59 26.36 -7.97 -13.08
C HIS A 59 27.45 -7.03 -13.64
N ILE A 60 27.09 -5.79 -14.01
CA ILE A 60 28.03 -4.85 -14.62
C ILE A 60 28.73 -4.03 -13.52
N GLU A 61 30.06 -4.18 -13.42
CA GLU A 61 30.90 -3.49 -12.41
C GLU A 61 30.96 -1.96 -12.60
N LYS A 62 30.91 -1.47 -13.85
CA LYS A 62 30.96 -0.04 -14.18
C LYS A 62 29.90 0.32 -15.21
N LYS A 63 28.98 1.20 -14.83
CA LYS A 63 27.89 1.66 -15.71
C LYS A 63 28.21 2.91 -16.50
N LYS A 64 29.20 3.73 -16.08
CA LYS A 64 29.52 4.98 -16.79
C LYS A 64 29.92 4.71 -18.24
N GLY A 65 29.31 5.45 -19.17
CA GLY A 65 29.52 5.34 -20.62
C GLY A 65 28.60 4.32 -21.30
N LEU A 66 27.95 3.42 -20.54
CA LEU A 66 27.02 2.44 -21.10
C LEU A 66 25.67 3.09 -21.43
N TYR A 67 24.98 2.55 -22.43
CA TYR A 67 23.64 2.97 -22.82
C TYR A 67 22.58 2.28 -21.96
N LYS A 68 21.55 3.01 -21.50
CA LYS A 68 20.38 2.41 -20.85
C LYS A 68 19.41 1.89 -21.92
N PRO A 69 19.14 0.57 -22.02
CA PRO A 69 18.17 0.05 -22.96
C PRO A 69 16.78 0.62 -22.68
N LYS A 70 15.99 0.81 -23.75
CA LYS A 70 14.62 1.31 -23.67
C LYS A 70 13.67 0.12 -23.64
N HIS A 71 12.83 0.05 -22.62
CA HIS A 71 11.86 -1.02 -22.40
C HIS A 71 10.43 -0.55 -22.61
N SER A 72 9.54 -1.50 -22.92
CA SER A 72 8.11 -1.23 -23.01
C SER A 72 7.43 -1.27 -21.64
N ILE A 73 6.21 -0.73 -21.55
CA ILE A 73 5.44 -0.70 -20.30
C ILE A 73 5.05 -2.12 -19.86
N GLN A 74 4.76 -3.01 -20.81
CA GLN A 74 4.42 -4.41 -20.52
C GLN A 74 5.61 -5.13 -19.89
N GLU A 75 6.80 -5.00 -20.49
CA GLU A 75 8.04 -5.56 -19.94
C GLU A 75 8.33 -5.06 -18.52
N GLN A 76 8.04 -3.79 -18.22
CA GLN A 76 8.19 -3.26 -16.87
C GLN A 76 7.24 -3.94 -15.88
N ILE A 77 5.96 -4.10 -16.24
CA ILE A 77 4.96 -4.74 -15.38
C ILE A 77 5.33 -6.20 -15.14
N ASP A 78 5.76 -6.90 -16.19
CA ASP A 78 6.20 -8.29 -16.11
C ASP A 78 7.45 -8.43 -15.25
N TYR A 79 8.40 -7.49 -15.38
CA TYR A 79 9.57 -7.43 -14.50
C TYR A 79 9.18 -7.25 -13.04
N MET A 80 8.26 -6.34 -12.70
CA MET A 80 7.82 -6.12 -11.31
C MET A 80 7.13 -7.35 -10.70
N LYS A 81 6.51 -8.20 -11.53
CA LYS A 81 5.90 -9.48 -11.09
C LYS A 81 6.89 -10.63 -11.00
N SER A 82 8.08 -10.49 -11.58
CA SER A 82 9.06 -11.57 -11.70
C SER A 82 9.76 -11.94 -10.38
N LYS A 83 10.29 -13.16 -10.31
CA LYS A 83 11.21 -13.61 -9.23
C LYS A 83 12.39 -12.65 -9.05
N ALA A 84 12.98 -12.19 -10.16
CA ALA A 84 14.16 -11.34 -10.15
C ALA A 84 13.93 -10.02 -9.40
N TYR A 85 12.75 -9.40 -9.55
CA TYR A 85 12.40 -8.18 -8.81
C TYR A 85 12.20 -8.49 -7.32
N SER A 86 11.47 -9.57 -7.00
CA SER A 86 11.26 -10.00 -5.62
C SER A 86 12.58 -10.27 -4.89
N ASP A 87 13.51 -10.98 -5.53
CA ASP A 87 14.82 -11.33 -4.96
C ASP A 87 15.72 -10.10 -4.77
N ALA A 88 15.70 -9.16 -5.73
CA ALA A 88 16.50 -7.94 -5.69
C ALA A 88 16.03 -6.96 -4.58
N TYR A 89 14.72 -6.82 -4.39
CA TYR A 89 14.14 -5.81 -3.51
C TYR A 89 13.63 -6.35 -2.17
N LYS A 90 13.34 -7.65 -2.07
CA LYS A 90 12.90 -8.35 -0.86
C LYS A 90 11.68 -7.70 -0.19
N GLY A 91 10.72 -7.27 -1.01
CA GLY A 91 9.50 -6.58 -0.55
C GLY A 91 9.71 -5.16 0.01
N SER A 92 10.94 -4.63 0.00
CA SER A 92 11.22 -3.25 0.38
C SER A 92 11.02 -2.30 -0.82
N PRO A 93 10.67 -1.01 -0.59
CA PRO A 93 10.54 -0.06 -1.68
C PRO A 93 11.89 0.18 -2.38
N ILE A 94 11.85 0.50 -3.66
CA ILE A 94 13.04 0.51 -4.54
C ILE A 94 14.19 1.38 -4.03
N TYR A 95 13.88 2.55 -3.46
CA TYR A 95 14.88 3.48 -2.98
C TYR A 95 15.52 3.07 -1.64
N HIS A 96 15.01 2.05 -0.94
CA HIS A 96 15.43 1.68 0.41
C HIS A 96 16.92 1.32 0.49
N TRP A 97 17.39 0.51 -0.46
CA TRP A 97 18.78 0.02 -0.51
C TRP A 97 19.75 1.01 -1.16
N TYR A 98 19.27 2.16 -1.61
CA TYR A 98 20.12 3.14 -2.28
C TYR A 98 20.70 4.15 -1.30
N LYS A 99 22.02 4.31 -1.35
CA LYS A 99 22.75 5.31 -0.57
C LYS A 99 23.56 6.21 -1.48
N ARG A 100 23.38 7.53 -1.31
CA ARG A 100 24.14 8.53 -2.06
C ARG A 100 25.50 8.76 -1.42
N ASN A 101 26.52 8.87 -2.25
CA ASN A 101 27.86 9.29 -1.82
C ASN A 101 27.94 10.82 -1.81
N TYR A 102 28.26 11.41 -0.66
CA TYR A 102 28.51 12.84 -0.47
C TYR A 102 29.47 13.02 0.72
N LYS A 103 30.16 14.15 0.78
CA LYS A 103 31.10 14.44 1.87
C LYS A 103 30.33 14.96 3.10
N GLY A 104 30.75 14.54 4.29
CA GLY A 104 30.23 15.03 5.58
C GLY A 104 28.97 14.31 6.09
N GLN A 105 28.31 14.94 7.05
CA GLN A 105 27.12 14.40 7.71
C GLN A 105 25.87 14.46 6.80
N ALA A 106 24.89 13.60 7.07
CA ALA A 106 23.66 13.49 6.27
C ALA A 106 22.79 14.76 6.26
N ILE A 107 22.85 15.56 7.32
CA ILE A 107 22.09 16.79 7.45
C ILE A 107 22.57 17.84 6.42
N LEU A 108 23.89 17.87 6.20
CA LEU A 108 24.57 18.80 5.28
C LEU A 108 24.62 18.28 3.84
N GLN A 109 23.76 17.33 3.49
CA GLN A 109 23.69 16.81 2.14
C GLN A 109 23.40 17.93 1.12
N PRO A 110 24.27 18.08 0.09
CA PRO A 110 23.98 18.99 -1.02
C PRO A 110 22.74 18.55 -1.79
N LYS A 111 22.20 19.47 -2.59
CA LYS A 111 21.12 19.15 -3.53
C LYS A 111 21.55 17.99 -4.44
N PRO A 112 20.66 17.02 -4.74
CA PRO A 112 20.96 15.95 -5.68
C PRO A 112 21.32 16.49 -7.07
N ARG A 113 22.03 15.66 -7.84
CA ARG A 113 22.41 15.94 -9.23
C ARG A 113 21.20 16.17 -10.14
N LEU A 114 21.41 16.91 -11.22
CA LEU A 114 20.38 17.21 -12.22
C LEU A 114 19.87 15.94 -12.92
N PHE A 115 20.76 15.18 -13.54
CA PHE A 115 20.45 13.95 -14.26
C PHE A 115 21.50 12.86 -13.99
N CYS A 116 21.14 11.59 -14.18
CA CYS A 116 22.07 10.46 -14.14
C CYS A 116 22.44 9.94 -15.54
N ILE A 117 21.50 10.11 -16.46
CA ILE A 117 21.54 9.63 -17.83
C ILE A 117 21.54 10.88 -18.70
N ASP A 118 22.43 10.94 -19.69
CA ASP A 118 22.49 12.05 -20.63
C ASP A 118 21.33 11.97 -21.63
N LYS A 119 21.08 13.05 -22.40
CA LYS A 119 20.02 13.07 -23.43
C LYS A 119 20.17 11.96 -24.48
N GLU A 120 21.40 11.51 -24.71
CA GLU A 120 21.72 10.40 -25.60
C GLU A 120 21.40 9.02 -25.00
N GLY A 121 20.99 8.90 -23.73
CA GLY A 121 20.73 7.62 -23.07
C GLY A 121 21.95 6.96 -22.44
N LYS A 122 23.10 7.64 -22.39
CA LYS A 122 24.34 7.14 -21.76
C LYS A 122 24.39 7.47 -20.29
N PHE A 123 24.95 6.58 -19.47
CA PHE A 123 25.20 6.83 -18.07
C PHE A 123 26.41 7.76 -17.87
N ASN A 124 26.19 8.91 -17.26
CA ASN A 124 27.28 9.84 -16.90
C ASN A 124 27.98 9.40 -15.60
N VAL A 125 27.29 8.58 -14.79
CA VAL A 125 27.63 8.27 -13.40
C VAL A 125 27.73 6.77 -13.17
N ASN A 126 28.59 6.36 -12.24
CA ASN A 126 28.70 4.96 -11.80
C ASN A 126 27.59 4.60 -10.78
N ASN A 127 27.39 5.42 -9.76
CA ASN A 127 26.33 5.23 -8.76
C ASN A 127 25.06 5.97 -9.20
N ALA A 128 24.28 5.38 -10.09
CA ALA A 128 23.04 5.97 -10.65
C ALA A 128 21.88 5.93 -9.64
N CYS A 129 20.83 6.74 -9.85
CA CYS A 129 19.66 6.78 -8.96
C CYS A 129 18.94 5.41 -8.89
N PRO A 130 18.09 5.14 -7.88
CA PRO A 130 17.40 3.84 -7.74
C PRO A 130 16.64 3.40 -9.01
N ILE A 131 16.04 4.35 -9.73
CA ILE A 131 15.32 4.11 -10.99
C ILE A 131 16.25 4.07 -12.20
N CYS A 132 17.33 4.84 -12.15
CA CYS A 132 18.27 4.96 -13.25
C CYS A 132 19.17 3.72 -13.34
N ARG A 133 19.51 3.12 -12.18
CA ARG A 133 20.41 1.97 -12.11
C ARG A 133 19.79 0.72 -12.72
N ASP A 134 18.48 0.56 -12.62
CA ASP A 134 17.74 -0.57 -13.16
C ASP A 134 17.11 -0.20 -14.50
N GLU A 135 17.15 -1.15 -15.42
CA GLU A 135 16.86 -0.91 -16.83
C GLU A 135 15.35 -0.84 -17.09
N TYR A 136 14.63 -1.82 -16.54
CA TYR A 136 13.17 -1.97 -16.66
C TYR A 136 12.36 -0.92 -15.89
N LEU A 137 12.98 -0.18 -14.96
CA LEU A 137 12.28 0.80 -14.12
C LEU A 137 12.32 2.20 -14.74
N PHE A 138 11.14 2.79 -14.90
CA PHE A 138 10.90 4.16 -15.38
C PHE A 138 9.49 4.61 -14.97
N PHE A 139 9.27 5.90 -14.78
CA PHE A 139 7.98 6.39 -14.30
C PHE A 139 6.96 6.52 -15.44
N ASP A 140 5.82 5.84 -15.28
CA ASP A 140 4.66 6.00 -16.14
C ASP A 140 3.35 5.90 -15.37
N TYR A 141 2.39 6.76 -15.73
CA TYR A 141 1.06 6.81 -15.10
C TYR A 141 0.24 5.52 -15.26
N ARG A 142 0.57 4.65 -16.23
CA ARG A 142 -0.12 3.37 -16.46
C ARG A 142 0.26 2.31 -15.43
N ASN A 143 1.40 2.46 -14.75
CA ASN A 143 1.88 1.56 -13.71
C ASN A 143 1.89 2.30 -12.35
N PRO A 144 0.74 2.36 -11.65
CA PRO A 144 0.64 3.04 -10.37
C PRO A 144 1.48 2.37 -9.29
N SER A 145 1.69 1.05 -9.36
CA SER A 145 2.43 0.25 -8.36
C SER A 145 3.85 0.76 -8.15
N LEU A 146 4.50 1.29 -9.20
CA LEU A 146 5.83 1.90 -9.08
C LEU A 146 5.75 3.29 -8.45
N ILE A 147 4.78 4.12 -8.85
CA ILE A 147 4.63 5.50 -8.37
C ILE A 147 4.28 5.51 -6.87
N GLU A 148 3.38 4.62 -6.45
CA GLU A 148 2.92 4.49 -5.06
C GLU A 148 4.07 4.23 -4.08
N GLN A 149 5.11 3.50 -4.50
CA GLN A 149 6.30 3.30 -3.68
C GLN A 149 7.03 4.60 -3.33
N PHE A 150 6.94 5.63 -4.19
CA PHE A 150 7.58 6.93 -3.98
C PHE A 150 6.67 7.98 -3.33
N LEU A 151 5.45 7.59 -2.93
CA LEU A 151 4.54 8.44 -2.17
C LEU A 151 4.78 8.31 -0.67
N ALA A 152 4.48 9.37 0.07
CA ALA A 152 4.38 9.26 1.52
C ALA A 152 3.11 8.46 1.87
N SER A 153 3.23 7.54 2.82
CA SER A 153 2.18 6.60 3.23
C SER A 153 0.85 7.30 3.51
N GLY A 154 -0.22 6.91 2.80
CA GLY A 154 -1.57 7.47 2.97
C GLY A 154 -1.78 8.87 2.39
N THR A 155 -0.79 9.42 1.67
CA THR A 155 -0.87 10.73 1.03
C THR A 155 -0.58 10.64 -0.46
N ASP A 156 -1.03 11.64 -1.22
CA ASP A 156 -0.78 11.81 -2.65
C ASP A 156 0.50 12.61 -2.93
N GLN A 157 1.32 12.84 -1.90
CA GLN A 157 2.52 13.66 -1.97
C GLN A 157 3.77 12.80 -2.18
N PRO A 158 4.65 13.14 -3.13
CA PRO A 158 5.89 12.42 -3.32
C PRO A 158 6.85 12.63 -2.14
N ILE A 159 7.61 11.59 -1.81
CA ILE A 159 8.66 11.62 -0.79
C ILE A 159 9.70 12.70 -1.14
N PRO A 160 10.23 13.48 -0.16
CA PRO A 160 11.20 14.52 -0.44
C PRO A 160 12.45 13.98 -1.16
N LEU A 161 12.97 14.76 -2.09
CA LEU A 161 14.04 14.38 -3.02
C LEU A 161 15.29 13.79 -2.33
N LYS A 162 15.69 14.32 -1.17
CA LYS A 162 16.85 13.81 -0.40
C LYS A 162 16.62 12.38 0.12
N ARG A 163 15.37 12.05 0.48
CA ARG A 163 14.98 10.73 1.01
C ARG A 163 14.72 9.73 -0.11
N SER A 164 14.20 10.15 -1.26
CA SER A 164 13.97 9.27 -2.41
C SER A 164 15.26 8.92 -3.18
N GLY A 165 16.32 9.74 -3.08
CA GLY A 165 17.60 9.47 -3.72
C GLY A 165 17.59 9.60 -5.25
N LEU A 166 16.52 10.16 -5.82
CA LEU A 166 16.37 10.40 -7.26
C LEU A 166 17.24 11.57 -7.73
N CYS A 167 17.55 11.60 -9.03
CA CYS A 167 18.02 12.84 -9.67
C CYS A 167 16.85 13.80 -9.88
N ILE A 168 17.16 15.09 -10.05
CA ILE A 168 16.15 16.14 -10.17
C ILE A 168 15.23 15.88 -11.37
N GLU A 169 15.80 15.43 -12.50
CA GLU A 169 15.04 15.09 -13.70
C GLU A 169 14.01 13.97 -13.45
N GLN A 170 14.44 12.85 -12.85
CA GLN A 170 13.55 11.73 -12.55
C GLN A 170 12.48 12.10 -11.51
N TYR A 171 12.80 13.00 -10.59
CA TYR A 171 11.81 13.52 -9.65
C TYR A 171 10.79 14.45 -10.31
N ASN A 172 11.20 15.24 -11.30
CA ASN A 172 10.27 16.02 -12.10
C ASN A 172 9.40 15.12 -12.99
N GLN A 173 9.97 14.04 -13.54
CA GLN A 173 9.20 13.02 -14.25
C GLN A 173 8.18 12.33 -13.34
N LEU A 174 8.56 11.96 -12.11
CA LEU A 174 7.63 11.43 -11.10
C LEU A 174 6.46 12.39 -10.88
N LYS A 175 6.72 13.69 -10.67
CA LYS A 175 5.67 14.70 -10.49
C LYS A 175 4.75 14.83 -11.70
N ALA A 176 5.32 14.86 -12.90
CA ALA A 176 4.55 14.96 -14.15
C ALA A 176 3.64 13.73 -14.34
N GLN A 177 4.18 12.54 -14.11
CA GLN A 177 3.43 11.29 -14.23
C GLN A 177 2.38 11.14 -13.13
N LEU A 178 2.65 11.65 -11.93
CA LEU A 178 1.68 11.70 -10.83
C LEU A 178 0.52 12.63 -11.16
N LEU A 179 0.79 13.81 -11.73
CA LEU A 179 -0.26 14.71 -12.22
C LEU A 179 -1.12 14.02 -13.28
N LYS A 180 -0.48 13.39 -14.26
CA LYS A 180 -1.16 12.62 -15.31
C LYS A 180 -1.97 11.45 -14.76
N ALA A 181 -1.45 10.74 -13.76
CA ALA A 181 -2.15 9.63 -13.10
C ALA A 181 -3.38 10.11 -12.33
N LYS A 182 -3.34 11.31 -11.74
CA LYS A 182 -4.51 11.95 -11.10
C LYS A 182 -5.57 12.31 -12.13
N GLU A 183 -5.17 12.87 -13.27
CA GLU A 183 -6.09 13.23 -14.36
C GLU A 183 -6.78 11.99 -14.97
N HIS A 184 -6.05 10.89 -15.14
CA HIS A 184 -6.60 9.62 -15.63
C HIS A 184 -7.33 8.80 -14.56
N GLY A 185 -7.23 9.17 -13.28
CA GLY A 185 -7.83 8.43 -12.17
C GLY A 185 -7.15 7.08 -11.88
N THR A 186 -5.91 6.86 -12.32
CA THR A 186 -5.17 5.61 -12.07
C THR A 186 -4.77 5.47 -10.60
N ILE A 187 -4.51 6.59 -9.92
CA ILE A 187 -4.08 6.64 -8.51
C ILE A 187 -5.21 7.24 -7.67
N LYS A 188 -5.40 6.70 -6.46
CA LYS A 188 -6.35 7.25 -5.48
C LYS A 188 -5.75 8.48 -4.81
N PHE A 189 -6.50 9.59 -4.79
CA PHE A 189 -6.12 10.80 -4.09
C PHE A 189 -7.35 11.48 -3.49
N GLY A 190 -7.14 12.34 -2.48
CA GLY A 190 -8.21 13.15 -1.90
C GLY A 190 -8.52 14.34 -2.80
N VAL A 191 -9.76 14.45 -3.27
CA VAL A 191 -10.24 15.62 -4.01
C VAL A 191 -10.77 16.65 -3.00
N PRO A 192 -10.22 17.88 -2.94
CA PRO A 192 -10.77 18.91 -2.08
C PRO A 192 -12.09 19.43 -2.68
N PHE A 193 -13.18 19.29 -1.94
CA PHE A 193 -14.44 19.96 -2.28
C PHE A 193 -14.33 21.46 -2.01
N ARG A 194 -14.77 22.28 -2.97
CA ARG A 194 -14.94 23.73 -2.80
C ARG A 194 -16.37 23.99 -2.32
N ASN A 195 -16.50 24.77 -1.25
CA ASN A 195 -17.77 25.29 -0.80
C ASN A 195 -17.94 26.69 -1.42
N PHE A 196 -19.08 26.96 -2.03
CA PHE A 196 -19.42 28.29 -2.53
C PHE A 196 -20.42 28.95 -1.56
N ASP A 197 -20.21 30.22 -1.26
CA ASP A 197 -21.16 31.02 -0.49
C ASP A 197 -22.15 31.67 -1.45
N TYR A 198 -23.28 31.00 -1.70
CA TYR A 198 -24.27 31.47 -2.66
C TYR A 198 -25.02 32.74 -2.19
N SER A 199 -24.86 33.17 -0.93
CA SER A 199 -25.47 34.41 -0.41
C SER A 199 -25.01 35.66 -1.17
N GLN A 200 -23.78 35.65 -1.69
CA GLN A 200 -23.25 36.79 -2.44
C GLN A 200 -23.95 36.99 -3.80
N TRP A 201 -24.54 35.94 -4.38
CA TRP A 201 -25.17 35.98 -5.71
C TRP A 201 -26.68 36.05 -5.66
N TYR A 202 -27.29 35.52 -4.61
CA TYR A 202 -28.74 35.46 -4.46
C TYR A 202 -29.15 36.20 -3.19
N SER A 203 -29.80 37.35 -3.37
CA SER A 203 -30.27 38.20 -2.27
C SER A 203 -31.30 37.52 -1.36
N TRP A 204 -31.92 36.42 -1.80
CA TRP A 204 -32.89 35.64 -1.06
C TRP A 204 -32.29 34.41 -0.34
N TRP A 205 -30.98 34.19 -0.42
CA TRP A 205 -30.33 32.96 0.09
C TRP A 205 -30.27 32.88 1.62
N ASP A 206 -30.35 34.00 2.34
CA ASP A 206 -30.33 34.01 3.82
C ASP A 206 -31.70 33.69 4.46
N GLY A 207 -32.64 33.11 3.70
CA GLY A 207 -33.92 32.62 4.24
C GLY A 207 -33.76 31.44 5.20
N GLU A 208 -34.77 31.21 6.05
CA GLU A 208 -34.80 30.16 7.08
C GLU A 208 -34.61 28.72 6.54
N GLU A 209 -34.77 28.53 5.23
CA GLU A 209 -34.67 27.23 4.56
C GLU A 209 -33.21 26.77 4.34
N HIS A 210 -32.22 27.68 4.36
CA HIS A 210 -30.83 27.36 4.00
C HIS A 210 -29.90 27.30 5.22
N VAL A 211 -29.62 26.08 5.70
CA VAL A 211 -28.65 25.84 6.78
C VAL A 211 -27.21 25.91 6.26
N LYS A 212 -26.38 26.78 6.83
CA LYS A 212 -24.95 26.89 6.50
C LYS A 212 -24.19 25.64 6.96
N VAL A 213 -23.74 24.81 6.02
CA VAL A 213 -22.96 23.59 6.33
C VAL A 213 -21.51 23.96 6.64
N GLN A 214 -21.10 23.89 7.92
CA GLN A 214 -19.70 24.03 8.34
C GLN A 214 -18.97 22.67 8.33
N ARG A 215 -17.75 22.62 7.78
CA ARG A 215 -16.96 21.37 7.73
C ARG A 215 -16.32 21.10 9.10
N GLY A 216 -16.84 20.11 9.82
CA GLY A 216 -16.33 19.63 11.11
C GLY A 216 -17.36 19.48 12.23
N GLY A 217 -18.62 19.90 12.00
CA GLY A 217 -19.66 19.87 13.05
C GLY A 217 -21.01 19.28 12.66
N ILE A 218 -21.31 19.11 11.37
CA ILE A 218 -22.65 18.69 10.93
C ILE A 218 -22.49 17.47 10.01
N ASN A 219 -22.99 16.31 10.46
CA ASN A 219 -23.02 15.10 9.64
C ASN A 219 -24.00 15.32 8.47
N ILE A 220 -23.67 14.77 7.31
CA ILE A 220 -24.55 14.81 6.12
C ILE A 220 -25.95 14.24 6.44
N GLU A 221 -26.00 13.25 7.32
CA GLU A 221 -27.21 12.62 7.87
C GLU A 221 -28.11 13.58 8.65
N THR A 222 -27.55 14.67 9.21
CA THR A 222 -28.31 15.69 9.94
C THR A 222 -28.91 16.74 9.01
N VAL A 223 -28.28 16.97 7.85
CA VAL A 223 -28.73 17.96 6.84
C VAL A 223 -29.86 17.37 5.99
N HIS A 224 -29.75 16.09 5.67
CA HIS A 224 -30.77 15.32 4.97
C HIS A 224 -31.04 14.05 5.77
N PRO A 225 -31.89 14.10 6.81
CA PRO A 225 -32.40 12.87 7.37
C PRO A 225 -33.15 12.18 6.24
N ASP A 226 -32.66 11.02 5.80
CA ASP A 226 -33.44 10.14 4.95
C ASP A 226 -34.81 10.04 5.61
N PRO A 227 -35.90 10.37 4.90
CA PRO A 227 -37.20 10.32 5.53
C PRO A 227 -37.35 8.89 6.03
N LEU A 228 -37.79 8.73 7.28
CA LEU A 228 -38.11 7.43 7.88
C LEU A 228 -39.36 6.84 7.20
N VAL A 229 -39.38 6.81 5.87
CA VAL A 229 -40.28 6.02 5.08
C VAL A 229 -39.77 4.61 5.25
N ALA A 230 -40.41 3.88 6.16
CA ALA A 230 -40.33 2.44 6.16
C ALA A 230 -40.91 1.97 4.82
N PHE A 231 -40.04 1.81 3.82
CA PHE A 231 -40.43 1.11 2.61
C PHE A 231 -40.95 -0.26 3.06
N PRO A 232 -42.14 -0.70 2.60
CA PRO A 232 -42.61 -2.05 2.85
C PRO A 232 -41.59 -3.01 2.23
N THR A 233 -40.63 -3.46 3.03
CA THR A 233 -39.75 -4.55 2.62
C THR A 233 -40.66 -5.76 2.54
N HIS A 234 -40.89 -6.24 1.32
CA HIS A 234 -41.60 -7.49 1.13
C HIS A 234 -40.74 -8.58 1.78
N LYS A 235 -41.01 -8.90 3.05
CA LYS A 235 -40.38 -10.01 3.76
C LYS A 235 -40.88 -11.28 3.10
N ARG A 236 -40.19 -11.71 2.04
CA ARG A 236 -40.45 -12.97 1.32
C ARG A 236 -40.46 -14.18 2.28
N ASP A 237 -39.84 -14.00 3.44
CA ASP A 237 -39.58 -15.05 4.42
C ASP A 237 -40.47 -14.98 5.66
N PHE A 238 -41.44 -14.06 5.73
CA PHE A 238 -42.37 -14.00 6.86
C PHE A 238 -43.30 -15.22 6.83
N GLY A 239 -43.11 -16.15 7.77
CA GLY A 239 -43.87 -17.41 7.85
C GLY A 239 -43.20 -18.61 7.16
N ASN A 240 -42.02 -18.45 6.55
CA ASN A 240 -41.24 -19.58 6.04
C ASN A 240 -40.18 -20.00 7.07
N ASN A 241 -40.41 -21.15 7.72
CA ASN A 241 -39.36 -21.81 8.48
C ASN A 241 -38.44 -22.57 7.51
N TRP A 242 -37.25 -22.02 7.28
CA TRP A 242 -36.25 -22.59 6.37
C TRP A 242 -35.71 -23.95 6.86
N ASP A 243 -35.85 -24.26 8.15
CA ASP A 243 -35.51 -25.57 8.74
C ASP A 243 -36.54 -26.67 8.42
N GLN A 244 -37.55 -26.44 7.56
CA GLN A 244 -38.50 -27.48 7.15
C GLN A 244 -38.60 -27.64 5.63
N TRP A 245 -37.57 -27.19 4.90
CA TRP A 245 -37.59 -27.17 3.44
C TRP A 245 -37.81 -28.57 2.81
N TRP A 246 -37.40 -29.64 3.49
CA TRP A 246 -37.53 -31.03 3.01
C TRP A 246 -38.97 -31.49 2.87
N LEU A 247 -39.90 -31.01 3.71
CA LEU A 247 -41.33 -31.33 3.58
C LEU A 247 -41.93 -30.77 2.29
N ARG A 248 -41.47 -29.58 1.87
CA ARG A 248 -41.91 -28.94 0.63
C ARG A 248 -41.31 -29.63 -0.59
N HIS A 249 -40.03 -30.03 -0.49
CA HIS A 249 -39.36 -30.81 -1.52
C HIS A 249 -40.02 -32.17 -1.74
N ASP A 250 -40.35 -32.89 -0.66
CA ASP A 250 -40.98 -34.20 -0.72
C ASP A 250 -42.40 -34.12 -1.28
N LYS A 251 -43.16 -33.08 -0.89
CA LYS A 251 -44.48 -32.78 -1.48
C LYS A 251 -44.42 -32.48 -2.99
N PHE A 252 -43.37 -31.77 -3.43
CA PHE A 252 -43.16 -31.47 -4.85
C PHE A 252 -42.76 -32.73 -5.63
N ALA A 253 -41.85 -33.54 -5.08
CA ALA A 253 -41.41 -34.82 -5.66
C ALA A 253 -42.56 -35.83 -5.76
N ARG A 254 -43.44 -35.89 -4.76
CA ARG A 254 -44.66 -36.74 -4.77
C ARG A 254 -45.72 -36.27 -5.77
N LYS A 255 -45.73 -34.99 -6.15
CA LYS A 255 -46.67 -34.42 -7.13
C LYS A 255 -46.17 -34.55 -8.57
N ALA A 256 -44.87 -34.80 -8.75
CA ALA A 256 -44.21 -35.00 -10.04
C ALA A 256 -44.14 -36.48 -10.47
N LYS A 257 -44.55 -37.41 -9.60
CA LYS A 257 -44.86 -38.82 -9.93
C LYS A 257 -46.36 -38.96 -10.11
#